data_AF-A0A183JNE4-F1
#
_entry.id   AF-A0A183JNE4-F1
#
_cell.length_a   1.000
_cell.length_b   1.000
_cell.length_c   1.000
_cell.angle_alpha   90.00
_cell.angle_beta   90.00
_cell.angle_gamma   90.00
#
_symmetry.space_group_name_H-M   'P 1'
#
loop_
_entity.id
_entity.type
_entity.pdbx_description
1 polymer ?
#
loop_
_entity_poly.entity_id
_entity_poly.type
_entity_poly.pdbx_seq_one_letter_code
_entity_poly.pdbx_strand_id
1 'polypeptide(L)'
;MGLGKTVQSVTFLLEIFKANVQGPFLIIVPLSTVGNWQREFENWSDFNVIIYHGSSVSRSMIQEYEMFYRKRTSGAPRHDIYKFHVIVTTFEVLMNDIEFFGQIHWAAAVIDEAHRLKNKKCKLGEGLRYLDLDHRVLLTGTPLQNNVEELFGLLNFLEPEKFNCSATFVAEYGELKTEEQVERLKTVLKPMMLRRLKEDVEKSLAPKEETVVEVELTNIQKKYYRAIMERNFSFLCKGSSTNAPNLMNIMMELRKCCNHPFLIKGAEDAILSEFQVLINF
;
A
#
# COMPACT_ATOMS: atom_id res chain seq x y z
N MET A 1 -8.39 -3.72 9.61
CA MET A 1 -8.62 -4.37 8.30
C MET A 1 -9.67 -5.46 8.47
N GLY A 2 -10.52 -5.69 7.46
CA GLY A 2 -11.57 -6.73 7.51
C GLY A 2 -13.02 -6.26 7.72
N LEU A 3 -13.32 -4.96 7.65
CA LEU A 3 -14.69 -4.43 7.81
C LEU A 3 -15.48 -4.37 6.48
N GLY A 4 -15.10 -5.16 5.47
CA GLY A 4 -15.81 -5.21 4.18
C GLY A 4 -15.55 -4.03 3.24
N LYS A 5 -14.35 -3.40 3.28
CA LYS A 5 -14.01 -2.29 2.36
C LYS A 5 -14.21 -2.67 0.90
N THR A 6 -13.76 -3.87 0.51
CA THR A 6 -13.87 -4.39 -0.85
C THR A 6 -15.34 -4.49 -1.29
N VAL A 7 -16.18 -5.14 -0.49
CA VAL A 7 -17.62 -5.28 -0.78
C VAL A 7 -18.31 -3.92 -0.85
N GLN A 8 -17.97 -2.99 0.05
CA GLN A 8 -18.50 -1.63 0.01
C GLN A 8 -18.10 -0.90 -1.28
N SER A 9 -16.87 -1.07 -1.76
CA SER A 9 -16.43 -0.52 -3.04
C SER A 9 -17.14 -1.14 -4.23
N VAL A 10 -17.34 -2.46 -4.26
CA VAL A 10 -18.11 -3.14 -5.32
C VAL A 10 -19.55 -2.63 -5.33
N THR A 11 -20.19 -2.53 -4.16
CA THR A 11 -21.55 -2.03 -4.01
C THR A 11 -21.66 -0.56 -4.45
N PHE A 12 -20.68 0.27 -4.09
CA PHE A 12 -20.61 1.65 -4.55
C PHE A 12 -20.60 1.74 -6.08
N LEU A 13 -19.77 0.93 -6.75
CA LEU A 13 -19.69 0.91 -8.21
C LEU A 13 -21.01 0.43 -8.85
N LEU A 14 -21.69 -0.54 -8.24
CA LEU A 14 -23.01 -0.98 -8.67
C LEU A 14 -24.06 0.13 -8.57
N GLU A 15 -24.06 0.90 -7.48
CA GLU A 15 -25.03 1.99 -7.29
C GLU A 15 -24.81 3.14 -8.28
N ILE A 16 -23.57 3.54 -8.54
CA ILE A 16 -23.31 4.58 -9.57
C ILE A 16 -23.63 4.07 -10.98
N PHE A 17 -23.45 2.77 -11.24
CA PHE A 17 -23.85 2.17 -12.51
C PHE A 17 -25.36 2.23 -12.72
N LYS A 18 -26.14 1.92 -11.68
CA LYS A 18 -27.61 2.10 -11.69
C LYS A 18 -28.03 3.56 -11.86
N ALA A 19 -27.21 4.50 -11.41
CA ALA A 19 -27.40 5.94 -11.62
C ALA A 19 -26.96 6.44 -13.01
N ASN A 20 -26.81 5.53 -13.99
CA ASN A 20 -26.40 5.80 -15.38
C ASN A 20 -24.92 6.17 -15.60
N VAL A 21 -24.03 5.92 -14.63
CA VAL A 21 -22.58 6.01 -14.86
C VAL A 21 -22.07 4.66 -15.38
N GLN A 22 -22.01 4.48 -16.70
CA GLN A 22 -21.77 3.19 -17.34
C GLN A 22 -20.32 2.67 -17.26
N GLY A 23 -19.40 3.44 -16.67
CA GLY A 23 -17.96 3.11 -16.61
C GLY A 23 -17.18 3.67 -17.82
N PRO A 24 -15.94 3.20 -18.05
CA PRO A 24 -15.27 2.09 -17.36
C PRO A 24 -14.75 2.46 -15.96
N PHE A 25 -14.61 1.45 -15.09
CA PHE A 25 -14.09 1.59 -13.73
C PHE A 25 -12.72 0.91 -13.58
N LEU A 26 -11.79 1.59 -12.89
CA LEU A 26 -10.42 1.12 -12.66
C LEU A 26 -10.20 0.73 -11.20
N ILE A 27 -9.73 -0.48 -10.94
CA ILE A 27 -9.40 -0.97 -9.60
C ILE A 27 -7.91 -1.28 -9.54
N ILE A 28 -7.18 -0.58 -8.68
CA ILE A 28 -5.73 -0.72 -8.54
C ILE A 28 -5.45 -1.30 -7.17
N VAL A 29 -4.84 -2.49 -7.13
CA VAL A 29 -4.72 -3.27 -5.89
C VAL A 29 -3.33 -3.90 -5.75
N PRO A 30 -2.89 -4.23 -4.53
CA PRO A 30 -1.71 -5.08 -4.35
C PRO A 30 -1.90 -6.44 -5.02
N LEU A 31 -0.82 -6.99 -5.58
CA LEU A 31 -0.84 -8.29 -6.27
C LEU A 31 -1.48 -9.40 -5.43
N SER A 32 -1.20 -9.43 -4.12
CA SER A 32 -1.75 -10.41 -3.17
C SER A 32 -3.28 -10.37 -3.04
N THR A 33 -3.92 -9.25 -3.42
CA THR A 33 -5.36 -9.04 -3.26
C THR A 33 -6.14 -9.13 -4.57
N VAL A 34 -5.48 -9.24 -5.73
CA VAL A 34 -6.14 -9.35 -7.05
C VAL A 34 -7.17 -10.48 -7.07
N GLY A 35 -6.78 -11.68 -6.66
CA GLY A 35 -7.69 -12.83 -6.59
C GLY A 35 -8.81 -12.69 -5.55
N ASN A 36 -8.63 -11.84 -4.54
CA ASN A 36 -9.71 -11.50 -3.63
C ASN A 36 -10.73 -10.59 -4.31
N TRP A 37 -10.26 -9.50 -4.93
CA TRP A 37 -11.11 -8.57 -5.66
C TRP A 37 -11.89 -9.25 -6.78
N GLN A 38 -11.26 -10.16 -7.53
CA GLN A 38 -11.95 -10.96 -8.54
C GLN A 38 -13.15 -11.71 -7.96
N ARG A 39 -12.93 -12.49 -6.88
CA ARG A 39 -14.00 -13.26 -6.23
C ARG A 39 -15.12 -12.37 -5.68
N GLU A 40 -14.79 -11.21 -5.13
CA GLU A 40 -15.82 -10.29 -4.63
C GLU A 40 -16.66 -9.70 -5.78
N PHE A 41 -16.05 -9.36 -6.92
CA PHE A 41 -16.84 -8.93 -8.08
C PHE A 41 -17.72 -10.06 -8.62
N GLU A 42 -17.21 -11.28 -8.74
CA GLU A 42 -17.97 -12.46 -9.19
C GLU A 42 -19.15 -12.79 -8.26
N ASN A 43 -18.97 -12.61 -6.94
CA ASN A 43 -20.00 -12.94 -5.95
C ASN A 43 -21.06 -11.83 -5.76
N TRP A 44 -20.68 -10.56 -5.91
CA TRP A 44 -21.53 -9.43 -5.54
C TRP A 44 -22.04 -8.60 -6.73
N SER A 45 -21.55 -8.84 -7.95
CA SER A 45 -21.93 -8.05 -9.12
C SER A 45 -22.01 -8.88 -10.40
N ASP A 46 -22.85 -8.44 -11.34
CA ASP A 46 -22.91 -9.00 -12.70
C ASP A 46 -21.99 -8.26 -13.68
N PHE A 47 -20.98 -7.53 -13.16
CA PHE A 47 -20.06 -6.78 -14.01
C PHE A 47 -19.16 -7.72 -14.82
N ASN A 48 -19.02 -7.42 -16.11
CA ASN A 48 -17.89 -7.94 -16.88
C ASN A 48 -16.57 -7.33 -16.36
N VAL A 49 -15.82 -8.11 -15.59
CA VAL A 49 -14.56 -7.70 -14.94
C VAL A 49 -13.38 -8.37 -15.65
N ILE A 50 -12.41 -7.56 -16.07
CA ILE A 50 -11.15 -8.03 -16.64
C ILE A 50 -10.06 -7.94 -15.58
N ILE A 51 -9.38 -9.06 -15.33
CA ILE A 51 -8.15 -9.08 -14.56
C ILE A 51 -6.98 -8.78 -15.49
N TYR A 52 -6.51 -7.54 -15.46
CA TYR A 52 -5.40 -7.07 -16.28
C TYR A 52 -4.08 -7.37 -15.57
N HIS A 53 -3.61 -8.61 -15.70
CA HIS A 53 -2.36 -9.07 -15.10
C HIS A 53 -1.71 -10.16 -15.98
N GLY A 54 -0.41 -10.41 -15.77
CA GLY A 54 0.33 -11.46 -16.45
C GLY A 54 1.45 -10.93 -17.35
N SER A 55 1.93 -11.81 -18.25
CA SER A 55 3.03 -11.50 -19.16
C SER A 55 2.68 -10.41 -20.17
N SER A 56 3.68 -9.80 -20.81
CA SER A 56 3.45 -8.79 -21.86
C SER A 56 2.52 -9.33 -22.97
N VAL A 57 2.75 -10.57 -23.40
CA VAL A 57 1.94 -11.25 -24.43
C VAL A 57 0.49 -11.42 -23.97
N SER A 58 0.28 -11.86 -22.72
CA SER A 58 -1.07 -12.01 -22.15
C SER A 58 -1.81 -10.67 -22.13
N ARG A 59 -1.12 -9.59 -21.77
CA ARG A 59 -1.70 -8.24 -21.73
C ARG A 59 -2.01 -7.70 -23.12
N SER A 60 -1.15 -7.93 -24.12
CA SER A 60 -1.44 -7.61 -25.52
C SER A 60 -2.67 -8.34 -26.04
N MET A 61 -2.85 -9.61 -25.68
CA MET A 61 -4.06 -10.37 -26.03
C MET A 61 -5.33 -9.76 -25.40
N ILE A 62 -5.26 -9.37 -24.12
CA ILE A 62 -6.41 -8.70 -23.47
C ILE A 62 -6.72 -7.38 -24.19
N GLN A 63 -5.71 -6.57 -24.49
CA GLN A 63 -5.89 -5.30 -25.21
C GLN A 63 -6.56 -5.49 -26.58
N GLU A 64 -6.18 -6.54 -27.32
CA GLU A 64 -6.68 -6.78 -28.68
C GLU A 64 -8.11 -7.37 -28.73
N TYR A 65 -8.45 -8.25 -27.78
CA TYR A 65 -9.66 -9.07 -27.85
C TYR A 65 -10.74 -8.65 -26.84
N GLU A 66 -10.36 -8.18 -25.66
CA GLU A 66 -11.29 -7.98 -24.53
C GLU A 66 -11.69 -6.52 -24.31
N MET A 67 -10.99 -5.55 -24.90
CA MET A 67 -11.23 -4.12 -24.59
C MET A 67 -12.37 -3.51 -25.40
N PHE A 68 -12.33 -3.66 -26.74
CA PHE A 68 -13.19 -2.92 -27.67
C PHE A 68 -13.97 -3.86 -28.59
N TYR A 69 -15.18 -3.45 -28.96
CA TYR A 69 -15.91 -4.10 -30.05
C TYR A 69 -15.25 -3.79 -31.40
N ARG A 70 -15.26 -4.76 -32.33
CA ARG A 70 -14.79 -4.54 -33.70
C ARG A 70 -15.94 -4.08 -34.58
N LYS A 71 -15.71 -3.06 -35.41
CA LYS A 71 -16.69 -2.58 -36.40
C LYS A 71 -16.94 -3.67 -37.44
N ARG A 72 -18.22 -3.98 -37.70
CA ARG A 72 -18.61 -5.03 -38.67
C ARG A 72 -18.13 -4.76 -40.10
N THR A 73 -17.93 -3.51 -40.47
CA THR A 73 -17.60 -3.08 -41.83
C THR A 73 -16.09 -3.06 -42.12
N SER A 74 -15.26 -2.69 -41.13
CA SER A 74 -13.81 -2.49 -41.33
C SER A 74 -12.93 -3.34 -40.42
N GLY A 75 -13.49 -4.08 -39.46
CA GLY A 75 -12.73 -4.84 -38.46
C GLY A 75 -11.99 -3.99 -37.42
N ALA A 76 -11.96 -2.66 -37.59
CA ALA A 76 -11.28 -1.73 -36.70
C ALA A 76 -11.97 -1.63 -35.32
N PRO A 77 -11.21 -1.38 -34.24
CA PRO A 77 -11.78 -1.18 -32.91
C PRO A 77 -12.73 0.03 -32.86
N ARG A 78 -13.81 -0.13 -32.11
CA ARG A 78 -14.82 0.88 -31.82
C ARG A 78 -14.50 1.47 -30.45
N HIS A 79 -13.93 2.68 -30.41
CA HIS A 79 -13.43 3.32 -29.19
C HIS A 79 -14.50 4.06 -28.37
N ASP A 80 -15.75 4.03 -28.81
CA ASP A 80 -16.88 4.65 -28.14
C ASP A 80 -17.59 3.70 -27.15
N ILE A 81 -17.37 2.39 -27.27
CA ILE A 81 -18.02 1.38 -26.41
C ILE A 81 -16.99 0.34 -25.98
N TYR A 82 -16.81 0.22 -24.66
CA TYR A 82 -16.00 -0.81 -24.03
C TYR A 82 -16.80 -2.11 -23.88
N LYS A 83 -16.12 -3.25 -23.99
CA LYS A 83 -16.70 -4.58 -23.74
C LYS A 83 -16.79 -4.92 -22.25
N PHE A 84 -16.02 -4.23 -21.42
CA PHE A 84 -15.90 -4.48 -19.99
C PHE A 84 -16.47 -3.31 -19.18
N HIS A 85 -16.80 -3.59 -17.92
CA HIS A 85 -17.23 -2.57 -16.97
C HIS A 85 -16.08 -2.20 -16.02
N VAL A 86 -15.29 -3.19 -15.60
CA VAL A 86 -14.25 -3.03 -14.58
C VAL A 86 -12.93 -3.64 -15.06
N ILE A 87 -11.82 -2.94 -14.84
CA ILE A 87 -10.47 -3.51 -14.91
C ILE A 87 -9.85 -3.55 -13.52
N VAL A 88 -9.36 -4.72 -13.13
CA VAL A 88 -8.55 -4.90 -11.93
C VAL A 88 -7.10 -5.09 -12.33
N THR A 89 -6.20 -4.25 -11.83
CA THR A 89 -4.77 -4.28 -12.13
C THR A 89 -3.93 -4.03 -10.88
N THR A 90 -2.61 -4.23 -10.99
CA THR A 90 -1.67 -3.85 -9.95
C THR A 90 -0.96 -2.54 -10.27
N PHE A 91 -0.42 -1.90 -9.24
CA PHE A 91 0.36 -0.67 -9.38
C PHE A 91 1.50 -0.81 -10.40
N GLU A 92 2.21 -1.94 -10.37
CA GLU A 92 3.36 -2.20 -11.22
C GLU A 92 2.95 -2.39 -12.69
N VAL A 93 1.85 -3.11 -12.94
CA VAL A 93 1.33 -3.33 -14.31
C VAL A 93 0.77 -2.03 -14.89
N LEU A 94 0.02 -1.27 -14.10
CA LEU A 94 -0.50 0.04 -14.51
C LEU A 94 0.62 0.98 -14.96
N MET A 95 1.71 1.05 -14.19
CA MET A 95 2.85 1.91 -14.53
C MET A 95 3.57 1.47 -15.80
N ASN A 96 3.67 0.17 -16.06
CA ASN A 96 4.31 -0.34 -17.27
C ASN A 96 3.50 -0.02 -18.53
N ASP A 97 2.17 -0.08 -18.44
CA ASP A 97 1.28 0.11 -19.57
C ASP A 97 0.51 1.44 -19.48
N ILE A 98 1.10 2.46 -18.84
CA ILE A 98 0.40 3.70 -18.46
C ILE A 98 -0.15 4.47 -19.68
N GLU A 99 0.54 4.42 -20.81
CA GLU A 99 0.10 5.04 -22.07
C GLU A 99 -1.21 4.45 -22.59
N PHE A 100 -1.43 3.15 -22.36
CA PHE A 100 -2.67 2.48 -22.73
C PHE A 100 -3.80 2.90 -21.78
N PHE A 101 -3.54 2.89 -20.46
CA PHE A 101 -4.55 3.30 -19.48
C PHE A 101 -4.94 4.78 -19.60
N GLY A 102 -4.01 5.65 -20.01
CA GLY A 102 -4.27 7.09 -20.22
C GLY A 102 -5.07 7.42 -21.49
N GLN A 103 -5.22 6.48 -22.42
CA GLN A 103 -6.13 6.65 -23.58
C GLN A 103 -7.60 6.42 -23.20
N ILE A 104 -7.85 5.85 -22.03
CA ILE A 104 -9.19 5.53 -21.54
C ILE A 104 -9.59 6.63 -20.56
N HIS A 105 -10.78 7.19 -20.77
CA HIS A 105 -11.43 8.06 -19.80
C HIS A 105 -12.16 7.19 -18.76
N TRP A 106 -11.78 7.31 -17.50
CA TRP A 106 -12.32 6.45 -16.43
C TRP A 106 -13.32 7.20 -15.56
N ALA A 107 -14.53 6.66 -15.48
CA ALA A 107 -15.60 7.24 -14.67
C ALA A 107 -15.29 7.17 -13.16
N ALA A 108 -14.61 6.10 -12.70
CA ALA A 108 -14.13 6.02 -11.34
C ALA A 108 -12.88 5.14 -11.22
N ALA A 109 -12.00 5.50 -10.29
CA ALA A 109 -10.86 4.69 -9.88
C ALA A 109 -10.90 4.39 -8.38
N VAL A 110 -10.74 3.11 -8.02
CA VAL A 110 -10.61 2.65 -6.64
C VAL A 110 -9.18 2.13 -6.42
N ILE A 111 -8.48 2.69 -5.45
CA ILE A 111 -7.10 2.32 -5.15
C ILE A 111 -7.04 1.70 -3.76
N ASP A 112 -6.71 0.41 -3.70
CA ASP A 112 -6.54 -0.33 -2.46
C ASP A 112 -5.12 -0.23 -1.91
N GLU A 113 -5.00 -0.22 -0.59
CA GLU A 113 -3.77 0.11 0.13
C GLU A 113 -3.10 1.40 -0.39
N ALA A 114 -3.90 2.46 -0.50
CA ALA A 114 -3.51 3.78 -0.99
C ALA A 114 -2.34 4.42 -0.21
N HIS A 115 -1.97 3.86 0.95
CA HIS A 115 -0.74 4.21 1.65
C HIS A 115 0.52 3.99 0.80
N ARG A 116 0.48 3.23 -0.31
CA ARG A 116 1.59 3.14 -1.27
C ARG A 116 1.84 4.45 -2.03
N LEU A 117 0.89 5.39 -2.04
CA LEU A 117 0.96 6.70 -2.70
C LEU A 117 1.66 7.79 -1.88
N LYS A 118 2.15 7.47 -0.68
CA LYS A 118 2.67 8.43 0.30
C LYS A 118 3.82 9.32 -0.19
N ASN A 119 4.65 8.81 -1.11
CA ASN A 119 5.87 9.51 -1.48
C ASN A 119 5.64 10.40 -2.71
N LYS A 120 5.73 11.73 -2.56
CA LYS A 120 5.51 12.70 -3.65
C LYS A 120 6.38 12.47 -4.89
N LYS A 121 7.57 11.90 -4.70
CA LYS A 121 8.51 11.55 -5.79
C LYS A 121 8.27 10.14 -6.35
N CYS A 122 7.20 9.48 -5.93
CA CYS A 122 6.87 8.17 -6.45
C CYS A 122 6.35 8.34 -7.88
N LYS A 123 7.01 7.67 -8.83
CA LYS A 123 6.53 7.52 -10.22
C LYS A 123 5.05 7.13 -10.29
N LEU A 124 4.56 6.43 -9.27
CA LEU A 124 3.16 6.04 -9.16
C LEU A 124 2.21 7.23 -9.02
N GLY A 125 2.56 8.24 -8.22
CA GLY A 125 1.72 9.43 -8.05
C GLY A 125 1.66 10.27 -9.33
N GLU A 126 2.75 10.35 -10.08
CA GLU A 126 2.81 11.02 -11.39
C GLU A 126 2.03 10.23 -12.45
N GLY A 127 2.20 8.90 -12.50
CA GLY A 127 1.47 8.03 -13.42
C GLY A 127 -0.04 8.09 -13.20
N LEU A 128 -0.51 8.12 -11.95
CA LEU A 128 -1.95 8.25 -11.68
C LEU A 128 -2.52 9.62 -12.03
N ARG A 129 -1.70 10.69 -12.05
CA ARG A 129 -2.12 12.01 -12.54
C ARG A 129 -2.18 12.11 -14.05
N TYR A 130 -1.49 11.21 -14.75
CA TYR A 130 -1.58 11.09 -16.20
C TYR A 130 -2.90 10.47 -16.65
N LEU A 131 -3.57 9.70 -15.77
CA LEU A 131 -4.87 9.12 -16.05
C LEU A 131 -5.98 10.17 -15.98
N ASP A 132 -6.91 10.08 -16.93
CA ASP A 132 -8.14 10.86 -16.92
C ASP A 132 -9.19 10.14 -16.06
N LEU A 133 -9.45 10.70 -14.87
CA LEU A 133 -10.27 10.10 -13.81
C LEU A 133 -11.29 11.12 -13.28
N ASP A 134 -12.58 10.83 -13.45
CA ASP A 134 -13.68 11.65 -12.91
C ASP A 134 -13.81 11.53 -11.39
N HIS A 135 -13.81 10.30 -10.87
CA HIS A 135 -13.99 10.02 -9.46
C HIS A 135 -12.87 9.14 -8.90
N ARG A 136 -12.41 9.44 -7.67
CA ARG A 136 -11.28 8.76 -7.04
C ARG A 136 -11.65 8.29 -5.64
N VAL A 137 -11.46 7.01 -5.37
CA VAL A 137 -11.69 6.39 -4.06
C VAL A 137 -10.40 5.77 -3.57
N LEU A 138 -9.94 6.19 -2.39
CA LEU A 138 -8.75 5.64 -1.74
C LEU A 138 -9.16 4.75 -0.57
N LEU A 139 -8.72 3.49 -0.59
CA LEU A 139 -8.90 2.56 0.52
C LEU A 139 -7.58 2.39 1.25
N THR A 140 -7.57 2.67 2.55
CA THR A 140 -6.39 2.47 3.39
C THR A 140 -6.80 2.07 4.80
N GLY A 141 -6.09 1.10 5.38
CA GLY A 141 -6.25 0.74 6.79
C GLY A 141 -5.61 1.76 7.74
N THR A 142 -4.69 2.58 7.24
CA THR A 142 -3.79 3.43 8.04
C THR A 142 -3.57 4.76 7.32
N PRO A 143 -4.57 5.67 7.32
CA PRO A 143 -4.49 6.93 6.59
C PRO A 143 -3.45 7.90 7.18
N LEU A 144 -3.20 7.83 8.49
CA LEU A 144 -2.28 8.68 9.24
C LEU A 144 -1.25 7.78 9.91
N GLN A 145 -0.12 7.52 9.27
CA GLN A 145 0.91 6.68 9.87
C GLN A 145 2.10 7.49 10.37
N ASN A 146 2.66 8.44 9.61
CA ASN A 146 3.93 9.06 10.02
C ASN A 146 4.11 10.58 9.75
N ASN A 147 3.51 11.21 8.73
CA ASN A 147 3.79 12.63 8.40
C ASN A 147 2.58 13.34 7.75
N VAL A 148 2.34 14.60 8.10
CA VAL A 148 1.33 15.49 7.52
C VAL A 148 1.56 15.70 6.01
N GLU A 149 2.80 15.63 5.55
CA GLU A 149 3.13 15.67 4.12
C GLU A 149 2.60 14.47 3.33
N GLU A 150 2.54 13.29 3.95
CA GLU A 150 1.96 12.10 3.33
C GLU A 150 0.45 12.27 3.16
N LEU A 151 -0.21 12.83 4.18
CA LEU A 151 -1.63 13.17 4.13
C LEU A 151 -1.91 14.16 3.01
N PHE A 152 -1.09 15.21 2.89
CA PHE A 152 -1.20 16.15 1.76
C PHE A 152 -1.09 15.44 0.42
N GLY A 153 -0.16 14.49 0.26
CA GLY A 153 -0.02 13.72 -0.98
C GLY A 153 -1.31 13.00 -1.39
N LEU A 154 -2.01 12.40 -0.43
CA LEU A 154 -3.30 11.72 -0.67
C LEU A 154 -4.42 12.73 -0.98
N LEU A 155 -4.49 13.83 -0.24
CA LEU A 155 -5.52 14.86 -0.45
C LEU A 155 -5.36 15.59 -1.78
N ASN A 156 -4.13 15.93 -2.16
CA ASN A 156 -3.81 16.51 -3.47
C ASN A 156 -4.11 15.54 -4.61
N PHE A 157 -3.98 14.23 -4.38
CA PHE A 157 -4.41 13.24 -5.37
C PHE A 157 -5.95 13.18 -5.51
N LEU A 158 -6.69 13.29 -4.41
CA LEU A 158 -8.16 13.33 -4.45
C LEU A 158 -8.69 14.62 -5.09
N GLU A 159 -8.25 15.77 -4.60
CA GLU A 159 -8.69 17.10 -5.05
C GLU A 159 -7.47 18.02 -5.28
N PRO A 160 -6.85 17.96 -6.47
CA PRO A 160 -5.64 18.72 -6.76
C PRO A 160 -5.85 20.23 -6.74
N GLU A 161 -7.05 20.70 -7.12
CA GLU A 161 -7.38 22.12 -7.16
C GLU A 161 -7.45 22.74 -5.76
N LYS A 162 -8.08 22.03 -4.81
CA LYS A 162 -8.22 22.46 -3.41
C LYS A 162 -6.91 22.36 -2.65
N PHE A 163 -6.14 21.30 -2.90
CA PHE A 163 -4.88 21.04 -2.20
C PHE A 163 -3.68 21.23 -3.13
N ASN A 164 -3.52 22.42 -3.70
CA ASN A 164 -2.50 22.69 -4.72
C ASN A 164 -1.07 22.89 -4.17
N CYS A 165 -0.93 23.35 -2.92
CA CYS A 165 0.35 23.77 -2.37
C CYS A 165 0.69 23.04 -1.08
N SER A 166 1.76 22.22 -1.14
CA SER A 166 2.22 21.52 0.05
C SER A 166 2.83 22.44 1.09
N ALA A 167 3.53 23.50 0.68
CA ALA A 167 4.23 24.38 1.61
C ALA A 167 3.23 25.09 2.52
N THR A 168 2.13 25.58 1.94
CA THR A 168 1.02 26.19 2.69
C THR A 168 0.40 25.18 3.66
N PHE A 169 0.12 23.96 3.19
CA PHE A 169 -0.48 22.92 4.04
C PHE A 169 0.44 22.51 5.20
N VAL A 170 1.74 22.39 4.98
CA VAL A 170 2.72 22.08 6.03
C VAL A 170 2.92 23.25 6.99
N ALA A 171 2.90 24.49 6.50
CA ALA A 171 2.96 25.67 7.37
C ALA A 171 1.75 25.75 8.31
N GLU A 172 0.57 25.35 7.83
CA GLU A 172 -0.67 25.41 8.59
C GLU A 172 -0.85 24.21 9.54
N TYR A 173 -0.48 23.00 9.10
CA TYR A 173 -0.78 21.74 9.80
C TYR A 173 0.45 20.89 10.16
N GLY A 174 1.67 21.25 9.76
CA GLY A 174 2.84 20.35 9.77
C GLY A 174 3.31 19.91 11.14
N GLU A 175 3.20 20.76 12.17
CA GLU A 175 3.70 20.45 13.51
C GLU A 175 2.62 19.96 14.49
N LEU A 176 1.32 20.12 14.15
CA LEU A 176 0.16 19.76 14.99
C LEU A 176 0.35 20.07 16.49
N LYS A 177 0.90 21.24 16.84
CA LYS A 177 1.26 21.60 18.22
C LYS A 177 0.07 21.99 19.08
N THR A 178 -1.03 22.43 18.46
CA THR A 178 -2.22 22.94 19.16
C THR A 178 -3.46 22.11 18.86
N GLU A 179 -4.35 21.97 19.84
CA GLU A 179 -5.63 21.27 19.66
C GLU A 179 -6.49 21.91 18.57
N GLU A 180 -6.46 23.25 18.44
CA GLU A 180 -7.18 23.96 17.37
C GLU A 180 -6.73 23.56 15.97
N GLN A 181 -5.42 23.36 15.74
CA GLN A 181 -4.91 22.89 14.45
C GLN A 181 -5.41 21.48 14.12
N VAL A 182 -5.46 20.61 15.13
CA VAL A 182 -5.99 19.25 14.98
C VAL A 182 -7.48 19.27 14.66
N GLU A 183 -8.26 20.15 15.29
CA GLU A 183 -9.70 20.26 15.07
C GLU A 183 -10.04 20.88 13.70
N ARG A 184 -9.28 21.89 13.26
CA ARG A 184 -9.35 22.42 11.90
C ARG A 184 -9.06 21.34 10.86
N LEU A 185 -7.97 20.59 11.04
CA LEU A 185 -7.62 19.49 10.14
C LEU A 185 -8.71 18.42 10.10
N LYS A 186 -9.26 18.01 11.25
CA LYS A 186 -10.39 17.07 11.33
C LYS A 186 -11.60 17.58 10.55
N THR A 187 -11.90 18.86 10.63
CA THR A 187 -13.03 19.48 9.90
C THR A 187 -12.82 19.41 8.39
N VAL A 188 -11.60 19.67 7.91
CA VAL A 188 -11.24 19.53 6.49
C VAL A 188 -11.33 18.07 6.03
N LEU A 189 -10.92 17.13 6.87
CA LEU A 189 -10.93 15.70 6.55
C LEU A 189 -12.33 15.05 6.62
N LYS A 190 -13.22 15.57 7.46
CA LYS A 190 -14.55 14.98 7.74
C LYS A 190 -15.38 14.67 6.49
N PRO A 191 -15.50 15.55 5.46
CA PRO A 191 -16.25 15.23 4.25
C PRO A 191 -15.52 14.24 3.32
N MET A 192 -14.20 14.10 3.43
CA MET A 192 -13.38 13.30 2.49
C MET A 192 -12.99 11.93 3.05
N MET A 193 -13.05 11.75 4.37
CA MET A 193 -12.55 10.55 5.05
C MET A 193 -13.63 9.92 5.91
N LEU A 194 -14.00 8.69 5.55
CA LEU A 194 -14.83 7.83 6.40
C LEU A 194 -13.95 6.84 7.17
N ARG A 195 -13.92 6.97 8.50
CA ARG A 195 -13.19 6.06 9.40
C ARG A 195 -14.14 5.43 10.41
N ARG A 196 -14.10 4.11 10.53
CA ARG A 196 -14.87 3.31 11.52
C ARG A 196 -13.89 2.41 12.30
N LEU A 197 -14.05 2.32 13.62
CA LEU A 197 -13.31 1.39 14.47
C LEU A 197 -14.06 0.06 14.56
N LYS A 198 -13.35 -1.05 14.80
CA LYS A 198 -14.01 -2.38 14.90
C LYS A 198 -15.07 -2.40 16.01
N GLU A 199 -14.79 -1.74 17.12
CA GLU A 199 -15.69 -1.58 18.27
C GLU A 199 -17.01 -0.87 17.88
N ASP A 200 -16.97 0.02 16.87
CA ASP A 200 -18.16 0.73 16.40
C ASP A 200 -19.09 -0.16 15.56
N VAL A 201 -18.54 -1.20 14.91
CA VAL A 201 -19.26 -1.95 13.86
C VAL A 201 -19.60 -3.37 14.28
N GLU A 202 -18.75 -4.04 15.07
CA GLU A 202 -18.90 -5.46 15.34
C GLU A 202 -18.80 -5.76 16.84
N LYS A 203 -19.96 -5.79 17.49
CA LYS A 203 -20.09 -6.01 18.94
C LYS A 203 -20.06 -7.49 19.32
N SER A 204 -20.16 -8.42 18.36
CA SER A 204 -20.14 -9.86 18.65
C SER A 204 -18.74 -10.48 18.62
N LEU A 205 -17.73 -9.76 18.14
CA LEU A 205 -16.34 -10.22 18.17
C LEU A 205 -15.79 -10.12 19.60
N ALA A 206 -15.13 -11.19 20.05
CA ALA A 206 -14.38 -11.16 21.30
C ALA A 206 -13.29 -10.07 21.24
N PRO A 207 -13.00 -9.40 22.37
CA PRO A 207 -11.95 -8.39 22.41
C PRO A 207 -10.60 -9.01 22.03
N LYS A 208 -9.76 -8.24 21.32
CA LYS A 208 -8.39 -8.66 21.02
C LYS A 208 -7.57 -8.53 22.31
N GLU A 209 -7.06 -9.65 22.81
CA GLU A 209 -6.07 -9.66 23.88
C GLU A 209 -4.65 -9.63 23.29
N GLU A 210 -3.79 -8.77 23.83
CA GLU A 210 -2.39 -8.65 23.44
C GLU A 210 -1.51 -8.87 24.67
N THR A 211 -0.81 -10.00 24.70
CA THR A 211 0.08 -10.37 25.80
C THR A 211 1.52 -10.20 25.37
N VAL A 212 2.26 -9.37 26.09
CA VAL A 212 3.71 -9.21 25.89
C VAL A 212 4.41 -10.25 26.75
N VAL A 213 5.11 -11.18 26.10
CA VAL A 213 5.94 -12.18 26.79
C VAL A 213 7.38 -11.69 26.75
N GLU A 214 7.88 -11.28 27.91
CA GLU A 214 9.29 -10.93 28.08
C GLU A 214 10.15 -12.21 28.08
N VAL A 215 11.20 -12.22 27.27
CA VAL A 215 12.12 -13.36 27.13
C VAL A 215 13.54 -12.90 27.40
N GLU A 216 14.32 -13.75 28.06
CA GLU A 216 15.73 -13.50 28.29
C GLU A 216 16.59 -14.00 27.13
N LEU A 217 17.70 -13.31 26.87
CA LEU A 217 18.71 -13.77 25.92
C LEU A 217 19.41 -15.02 26.46
N THR A 218 19.54 -16.04 25.60
CA THR A 218 20.36 -17.22 25.89
C THR A 218 21.83 -16.83 26.07
N ASN A 219 22.63 -17.69 26.71
CA ASN A 219 24.06 -17.43 26.91
C ASN A 219 24.81 -17.21 25.59
N ILE A 220 24.44 -17.97 24.55
CA ILE A 220 24.98 -17.83 23.20
C ILE A 220 24.60 -16.46 22.63
N GLN A 221 23.32 -16.08 22.68
CA GLN A 221 22.89 -14.76 22.22
C GLN A 221 23.58 -13.63 23.00
N LYS A 222 23.74 -13.73 24.32
CA LYS A 222 24.47 -12.75 25.14
C LYS A 222 25.93 -12.57 24.67
N LYS A 223 26.63 -13.67 24.35
CA LYS A 223 28.00 -13.66 23.80
C LYS A 223 28.07 -12.90 22.47
N TYR A 224 27.20 -13.23 21.52
CA TYR A 224 27.16 -12.54 20.22
C TYR A 224 26.69 -11.08 20.33
N TYR A 225 25.68 -10.82 21.17
CA TYR A 225 25.15 -9.47 21.40
C TYR A 225 26.24 -8.54 21.96
N ARG A 226 26.99 -9.02 22.96
CA ARG A 226 28.13 -8.28 23.52
C ARG A 226 29.23 -8.06 22.47
N ALA A 227 29.58 -9.09 21.70
CA ALA A 227 30.60 -8.98 20.65
C ALA A 227 30.23 -7.95 19.56
N ILE A 228 28.94 -7.87 19.17
CA ILE A 228 28.45 -6.87 18.21
C ILE A 228 28.58 -5.45 18.77
N MET A 229 28.26 -5.26 20.06
CA MET A 229 28.39 -3.97 20.73
C MET A 229 29.86 -3.53 20.90
N GLU A 230 30.72 -4.43 21.38
CA GLU A 230 32.12 -4.14 21.68
C GLU A 230 32.92 -3.78 20.43
N ARG A 231 32.66 -4.45 19.31
CA ARG A 231 33.36 -4.20 18.03
C ARG A 231 33.18 -2.78 17.50
N ASN A 232 32.16 -2.06 17.98
CA ASN A 232 31.82 -0.69 17.56
C ASN A 232 31.92 0.33 18.70
N PHE A 233 32.46 -0.05 19.86
CA PHE A 233 32.53 0.80 21.05
C PHE A 233 33.34 2.09 20.82
N SER A 234 34.44 2.00 20.06
CA SER A 234 35.29 3.15 19.70
C SER A 234 34.59 4.17 18.80
N PHE A 235 33.60 3.73 18.01
CA PHE A 235 32.79 4.58 17.14
C PHE A 235 31.66 5.26 17.92
N LEU A 236 31.00 4.54 18.84
CA LEU A 236 29.96 5.06 19.72
C LEU A 236 30.48 6.12 20.70
N CYS A 237 31.66 5.90 21.29
CA CYS A 237 32.26 6.84 22.24
C CYS A 237 32.75 8.15 21.60
N LYS A 238 32.94 8.22 20.27
CA LYS A 238 33.46 9.41 19.59
C LYS A 238 32.38 10.36 19.06
N GLY A 239 31.09 10.05 19.22
CA GLY A 239 29.97 10.99 18.99
C GLY A 239 29.90 11.62 17.60
N SER A 240 30.56 11.05 16.58
CA SER A 240 30.66 11.71 15.27
C SER A 240 29.38 11.51 14.45
N SER A 241 28.71 12.62 14.15
CA SER A 241 27.39 12.70 13.49
C SER A 241 27.37 12.29 12.01
N THR A 242 28.53 11.97 11.42
CA THR A 242 28.69 11.74 9.97
C THR A 242 28.49 10.28 9.51
N ASN A 243 28.33 9.32 10.43
CA ASN A 243 28.35 7.88 10.11
C ASN A 243 27.06 7.13 10.51
N ALA A 244 25.89 7.78 10.41
CA ALA A 244 24.56 7.20 10.63
C ALA A 244 24.30 5.82 9.96
N PRO A 245 24.78 5.51 8.72
CA PRO A 245 24.55 4.19 8.11
C PRO A 245 25.18 3.02 8.88
N ASN A 246 26.30 3.24 9.60
CA ASN A 246 26.90 2.19 10.43
C ASN A 246 26.06 1.86 11.67
N LEU A 247 25.36 2.84 12.25
CA LEU A 247 24.48 2.64 13.40
C LEU A 247 23.22 1.84 13.06
N MET A 248 22.61 2.12 11.90
CA MET A 248 21.44 1.36 11.43
C MET A 248 21.77 -0.10 11.18
N ASN A 249 22.97 -0.38 10.64
CA ASN A 249 23.45 -1.75 10.47
C ASN A 249 23.69 -2.45 11.82
N ILE A 250 24.23 -1.77 12.82
CA ILE A 250 24.41 -2.34 14.18
C ILE A 250 23.05 -2.72 14.79
N MET A 251 22.08 -1.81 14.75
CA MET A 251 20.75 -2.07 15.29
C MET A 251 20.08 -3.27 14.60
N MET A 252 20.29 -3.42 13.29
CA MET A 252 19.81 -4.57 12.54
C MET A 252 20.47 -5.88 12.98
N GLU A 253 21.79 -5.89 13.18
CA GLU A 253 22.52 -7.07 13.66
C GLU A 253 22.14 -7.46 15.10
N LEU A 254 21.93 -6.48 15.99
CA LEU A 254 21.42 -6.74 17.34
C LEU A 254 20.01 -7.35 17.29
N ARG A 255 19.13 -6.84 16.41
CA ARG A 255 17.79 -7.43 16.19
C ARG A 255 17.88 -8.86 15.65
N LYS A 256 18.79 -9.13 14.71
CA LYS A 256 19.04 -10.50 14.22
C LYS A 256 19.47 -11.41 15.36
N CYS A 257 20.41 -10.97 16.20
CA CYS A 257 20.87 -11.73 17.36
C CYS A 257 19.73 -12.07 18.35
N CYS A 258 18.87 -11.09 18.65
CA CYS A 258 17.69 -11.29 19.51
C CYS A 258 16.69 -12.28 18.90
N ASN A 259 16.45 -12.21 17.59
CA ASN A 259 15.54 -13.13 16.90
C ASN A 259 16.10 -14.56 16.88
N HIS A 260 17.32 -14.73 16.36
CA HIS A 260 18.03 -16.01 16.36
C HIS A 260 19.52 -15.81 16.01
N PRO A 261 20.48 -16.39 16.76
CA PRO A 261 21.90 -16.19 16.51
C PRO A 261 22.36 -16.66 15.11
N PHE A 262 21.69 -17.64 14.49
CA PHE A 262 22.06 -18.13 13.14
C PHE A 262 21.78 -17.13 12.02
N LEU A 263 21.02 -16.07 12.28
CA LEU A 263 20.87 -14.97 11.32
C LEU A 263 22.17 -14.15 11.17
N ILE A 264 23.13 -14.34 12.07
CA ILE A 264 24.47 -13.76 12.00
C ILE A 264 25.34 -14.67 11.12
N LYS A 265 25.98 -14.08 10.11
CA LYS A 265 26.85 -14.83 9.18
C LYS A 265 27.97 -15.56 9.93
N GLY A 266 28.10 -16.87 9.69
CA GLY A 266 29.12 -17.72 10.30
C GLY A 266 28.89 -18.08 11.77
N ALA A 267 27.79 -17.65 12.38
CA ALA A 267 27.46 -18.03 13.75
C ALA A 267 26.95 -19.48 13.84
N GLU A 268 26.24 -19.97 12.83
CA GLU A 268 25.73 -21.34 12.79
C GLU A 268 26.87 -22.38 12.87
N ASP A 269 27.85 -22.28 11.98
CA ASP A 269 29.02 -23.19 11.97
C ASP A 269 29.81 -23.13 13.29
N ALA A 270 29.98 -21.93 13.85
CA ALA A 270 30.69 -21.72 15.10
C ALA A 270 29.94 -22.31 16.31
N ILE A 271 28.61 -22.19 16.33
CA ILE A 271 27.78 -22.73 17.40
C ILE A 271 27.72 -24.25 17.30
N LEU A 272 27.51 -24.80 16.10
CA LEU A 272 27.46 -26.25 15.87
C LEU A 272 28.81 -26.93 16.18
N SER A 273 29.93 -26.29 15.83
CA SER A 273 31.25 -26.81 16.21
C SER A 273 31.48 -26.77 17.72
N GLU A 274 31.08 -25.72 18.44
CA GLU A 274 31.14 -25.67 19.92
C GLU A 274 30.28 -26.79 20.56
N PHE A 275 29.10 -27.09 20.00
CA PHE A 275 28.24 -28.18 20.49
C PHE A 275 28.80 -29.58 20.18
N GLN A 276 29.40 -29.82 19.02
CA GLN A 276 30.02 -31.10 18.68
C GLN A 276 31.21 -31.44 19.60
N VAL A 277 31.96 -30.42 20.04
CA VAL A 277 33.05 -30.61 21.00
C VAL A 277 32.50 -31.02 22.37
N LEU A 278 31.35 -30.50 22.80
CA LEU A 278 30.73 -30.83 24.09
C LEU A 278 30.09 -32.24 24.15
N ILE A 279 29.65 -32.78 23.01
CA ILE A 279 29.00 -34.11 22.93
C ILE A 279 30.04 -35.26 22.86
N ASN A 280 31.27 -34.96 22.43
CA ASN A 280 32.36 -35.95 22.32
C ASN A 280 33.19 -36.10 23.61
N PHE A 281 32.70 -35.57 24.74
CA PHE A 281 33.19 -35.80 26.10
C PHE A 281 32.10 -36.45 26.95
#